data_AF-A0A1M6YGN5-F1
#
_entry.id   AF-A0A1M6YGN5-F1
#
_cell.length_a   1.000
_cell.length_b   1.000
_cell.length_c   1.000
_cell.angle_alpha   90.00
_cell.angle_beta   90.00
_cell.angle_gamma   90.00
#
_symmetry.space_group_name_H-M   'P 1'
#
loop_
_entity.id
_entity.type
_entity.pdbx_description
1 polymer ?
#
loop_
_entity_poly.entity_id
_entity_poly.type
_entity_poly.pdbx_seq_one_letter_code
_entity_poly.pdbx_strand_id
1 'polypeptide(L)' 'MGSCFPELSFSVEELLEMRCYEALRKIKAVLEDESLTDAACFQKIEEIINIFEEIGSDGGSRHDF' A
#
# COMPACT_ATOMS: atom_id res chain seq x y z
N MET A 1 13.38 1.66 -31.74
CA MET A 1 11.96 2.07 -31.82
C MET A 1 11.51 2.40 -30.41
N GLY A 2 11.45 3.70 -30.07
CA GLY A 2 10.92 4.14 -28.77
C GLY A 2 9.41 4.27 -28.89
N SER A 3 8.66 3.41 -28.21
CA SER A 3 7.20 3.56 -28.08
C SER A 3 6.92 4.70 -27.11
N CYS A 4 6.87 5.93 -27.63
CA CYS A 4 6.26 7.04 -26.91
C CYS A 4 4.75 6.82 -26.97
N PHE A 5 4.11 6.54 -25.83
CA PHE A 5 2.66 6.41 -25.70
C PHE A 5 2.05 7.82 -25.80
N PRO A 6 1.48 8.23 -26.95
CA PRO A 6 1.18 9.64 -27.21
C PRO A 6 -0.07 10.15 -26.49
N GLU A 7 -0.84 9.26 -25.88
CA GLU A 7 -2.22 9.52 -25.44
C GLU A 7 -2.44 9.22 -23.94
N LEU A 8 -1.39 8.81 -23.23
CA LEU A 8 -1.47 8.50 -21.81
C LEU A 8 -1.21 9.77 -20.98
N SER A 9 -2.19 10.67 -20.93
CA SER A 9 -2.17 11.82 -20.02
C SER A 9 -3.00 11.51 -18.79
N PHE A 10 -2.36 11.40 -17.63
CA PHE A 10 -3.04 11.33 -16.33
C PHE A 10 -2.86 12.64 -15.58
N SER A 11 -3.88 13.07 -14.86
CA SER A 11 -3.75 14.12 -13.88
C SER A 11 -2.99 13.62 -12.65
N VAL A 12 -2.45 14.55 -11.86
CA VAL A 12 -1.78 14.20 -10.60
C VAL A 12 -2.77 13.56 -9.63
N GLU A 13 -4.02 14.01 -9.64
CA GLU A 13 -5.11 13.47 -8.85
C GLU A 13 -5.43 12.01 -9.24
N GLU A 14 -5.50 11.70 -10.53
CA GLU A 14 -5.71 10.32 -11.02
C GLU A 14 -4.56 9.39 -10.61
N LEU A 15 -3.31 9.88 -10.68
CA LEU A 15 -2.14 9.13 -10.22
C LEU A 15 -2.18 8.87 -8.70
N LEU A 16 -2.58 9.87 -7.91
CA LEU A 16 -2.71 9.73 -6.46
C LEU A 16 -3.85 8.76 -6.09
N GLU A 17 -4.99 8.84 -6.77
CA GLU A 17 -6.13 7.95 -6.56
C GLU A 17 -5.75 6.49 -6.85
N MET A 18 -5.05 6.24 -7.95
CA MET A 18 -4.54 4.90 -8.28
C MET A 18 -3.57 4.37 -7.21
N ARG A 19 -2.69 5.22 -6.66
CA ARG A 19 -1.75 4.83 -5.60
C ARG A 19 -2.45 4.51 -4.28
N CYS A 20 -3.42 5.32 -3.89
CA CYS A 20 -4.25 5.05 -2.71
C CYS A 20 -5.04 3.75 -2.87
N TYR A 21 -5.63 3.52 -4.05
CA TYR A 21 -6.36 2.30 -4.35
C TYR A 21 -5.46 1.05 -4.33
N GLU A 22 -4.24 1.16 -4.88
CA GLU A 22 -3.24 0.08 -4.82
C GLU A 22 -2.86 -0.26 -3.37
N ALA A 23 -2.60 0.75 -2.53
CA ALA A 23 -2.31 0.57 -1.12
C ALA A 23 -3.46 -0.13 -0.38
N LEU A 24 -4.71 0.32 -0.58
CA LEU A 24 -5.90 -0.29 0.02
C LEU A 24 -6.08 -1.75 -0.39
N ARG A 25 -5.81 -2.10 -1.66
CA ARG A 25 -5.84 -3.48 -2.13
C ARG A 25 -4.80 -4.36 -1.44
N LYS A 26 -3.57 -3.86 -1.25
CA LYS A 26 -2.53 -4.60 -0.53
C LYS A 26 -2.93 -4.83 0.94
N ILE A 27 -3.40 -3.78 1.63
CA ILE A 27 -3.90 -3.88 3.01
C ILE A 27 -5.01 -4.92 3.13
N LYS A 28 -5.99 -4.88 2.21
CA LYS A 28 -7.09 -5.86 2.20
C LYS A 28 -6.57 -7.30 2.08
N ALA A 29 -5.60 -7.56 1.19
CA ALA A 29 -5.02 -8.89 1.03
C ALA A 29 -4.32 -9.39 2.30
N VAL A 30 -3.58 -8.51 2.99
CA VAL A 30 -2.96 -8.81 4.30
C VAL A 30 -4.03 -9.17 5.34
N LEU A 31 -5.14 -8.44 5.38
CA LEU A 31 -6.23 -8.70 6.32
C LEU A 31 -6.97 -10.02 6.03
N GLU A 32 -7.27 -10.31 4.76
CA GLU A 32 -8.01 -11.49 4.29
C GLU A 32 -7.20 -12.79 4.33
N ASP A 33 -5.90 -12.75 4.62
CA ASP A 33 -5.08 -13.95 4.76
C ASP A 33 -5.45 -14.73 6.04
N GLU A 34 -6.33 -15.72 5.90
CA GLU A 34 -6.80 -16.61 6.98
C GLU A 34 -5.75 -17.62 7.46
N SER A 35 -4.59 -17.72 6.79
CA SER A 35 -3.51 -18.62 7.21
C SER A 35 -2.69 -18.08 8.38
N LEU A 36 -2.83 -16.79 8.67
CA LEU A 36 -2.11 -16.09 9.73
C LEU A 36 -2.87 -16.22 11.06
N THR A 37 -2.28 -16.98 12.00
CA THR A 37 -2.77 -17.12 13.38
C THR A 37 -2.73 -15.78 14.15
N ASP A 38 -3.46 -15.65 15.27
CA ASP A 38 -3.46 -14.44 16.11
C ASP A 38 -2.05 -13.96 16.53
N ALA A 39 -1.09 -14.87 16.67
CA ALA A 39 0.31 -14.52 16.96
C ALA A 39 1.01 -13.80 15.79
N ALA A 40 0.53 -13.97 14.56
CA ALA A 40 1.01 -13.29 13.36
C ALA A 40 0.26 -11.98 13.05
N CYS A 41 -0.68 -11.57 13.92
CA CYS A 41 -1.42 -10.32 13.77
C CYS A 41 -0.49 -9.08 13.80
N PHE A 42 0.62 -9.15 14.54
CA PHE A 42 1.67 -8.13 14.50
C PHE A 42 2.34 -8.02 13.13
N GLN A 43 2.58 -9.13 12.43
CA GLN A 43 3.14 -9.09 11.08
C GLN A 43 2.18 -8.45 10.09
N LYS A 44 0.87 -8.69 10.21
CA LYS A 44 -0.15 -8.01 9.40
C LYS A 44 -0.13 -6.50 9.62
N ILE A 45 -0.07 -6.06 10.88
CA ILE A 45 -0.01 -4.64 11.22
C ILE A 45 1.27 -4.01 10.68
N GLU A 46 2.40 -4.69 10.78
CA GLU A 46 3.68 -4.21 10.24
C GLU A 46 3.69 -4.13 8.71
N GLU A 47 3.12 -5.10 8.00
CA GLU A 47 2.93 -5.01 6.55
C GLU A 47 2.06 -3.82 6.14
N ILE A 48 0.98 -3.56 6.89
CA ILE A 48 0.12 -2.39 6.67
C ILE A 48 0.92 -1.09 6.85
N ILE A 49 1.76 -0.98 7.89
CA ILE A 49 2.62 0.18 8.11
C ILE A 49 3.63 0.34 6.96
N ASN A 50 4.26 -0.74 6.51
CA ASN A 50 5.21 -0.71 5.40
C ASN A 50 4.54 -0.23 4.10
N ILE A 51 3.28 -0.62 3.83
CA ILE A 51 2.51 -0.13 2.68
C ILE A 51 2.30 1.39 2.74
N PHE A 52 2.06 1.94 3.94
CA PHE A 52 1.97 3.39 4.14
C PHE A 52 3.31 4.10 3.93
N GLU A 53 4.41 3.51 4.43
CA GLU A 53 5.76 4.06 4.24
C GLU A 53 6.18 4.05 2.76
N GLU A 54 5.84 3.01 2.00
CA GLU A 54 6.09 2.93 0.55
C GLU A 54 5.43 4.05 -0.26
N ILE A 55 4.28 4.56 0.20
CA ILE A 55 3.56 5.67 -0.46
C ILE A 55 3.95 7.05 0.10
N GLY A 56 4.94 7.11 0.99
CA GLY A 56 5.50 8.34 1.55
C GLY A 56 4.83 8.85 2.83
N SER A 57 4.00 8.03 3.48
CA SER A 57 3.54 8.30 4.84
C SER A 57 4.67 8.01 5.83
N ASP A 58 4.68 8.69 6.98
CA ASP A 58 5.63 8.40 8.06
C ASP A 58 5.26 7.16 8.89
N GLY A 59 4.14 6.49 8.56
CA GLY A 59 3.65 5.32 9.29
C GLY A 59 3.08 5.63 10.67
N GLY A 60 3.04 6.91 11.07
CA GLY A 60 2.66 7.36 12.40
C GLY A 60 3.67 6.99 13.49
N SER A 61 3.26 7.12 14.76
CA SER A 61 4.11 6.79 15.90
C SER A 61 4.16 5.27 16.11
N ARG A 62 5.30 4.64 15.82
CA ARG A 62 5.58 3.25 16.19
C ARG A 62 5.76 3.17 17.71
N HIS A 63 5.02 2.28 18.38
CA HIS A 63 5.15 2.03 19.81
C HIS A 63 5.98 0.76 19.96
N ASP A 64 7.24 0.90 20.37
CA ASP A 64 8.11 -0.25 20.64
C ASP A 64 7.56 -0.98 21.88
N PHE A 65 7.24 -2.28 21.75
CA PHE A 65 6.76 -3.16 22.82
C PHE A 65 7.86 -4.08 23.31
#